data_AF-A0A1D2MDD1-F1
#
_entry.id   AF-A0A1D2MDD1-F1
#
_cell.length_a   1.000
_cell.length_b   1.000
_cell.length_c   1.000
_cell.angle_alpha   90.00
_cell.angle_beta   90.00
_cell.angle_gamma   90.00
#
_symmetry.space_group_name_H-M   'P 1'
#
loop_
_entity.id
_entity.type
_entity.pdbx_description
1 polymer ?
#
loop_
_entity_poly.entity_id
_entity_poly.type
_entity_poly.pdbx_seq_one_letter_code
_entity_poly.pdbx_strand_id
1 'polypeptide(L)'
;MYSLMQVEYLIKKREASQKGGLSSRRSEIFTREVTPTTYRDVLKEIKRRQIFNVIVDIKHLPLFFRIILQLQMNDARYHYHFTTLDLEMYDLEDFGYNSVNITSFRLIDHTPENTRIIEDMQRFNAKSYSKVLQVIYKKKILFRWSNTDAALIYDGVLSFCHGLKAFDASREIRPANVSCDREQSWSDGLSLLNYINSVSFDGLTGKIQFREGVRYDPTLTMMKLKNRALQPVGYWSPSSGSLAAPQSLQGYKSQLTLIFPPAPHNEKPYVMVKHDTNLTGNARYEGFCIDLLKDVANLVGFQYTIDVVKDGKYGVEDPVTKEWNGIVRELIDGKVDLAVGSMTINSAREKVIDFTKPFRNLGISILFKLPKKPPARLFSFLNPLSAEIWVLVAGAYLIVCFTLFVVARFTPNEWLAPPPCAGDEGVLENQFSFANSVWFITGTFLRQGSGLNPKATSTRLVGGIWWFFTLIIVSSYTANLAAFLTVDRKSTPIESADDLAEQTDISYGTLESGSTMDFFRV
;
A
#
# COMPACT_ATOMS: atom_id res chain seq x y z
N MET A 1 2.22 -38.16 -39.55
CA MET A 1 1.16 -37.62 -38.67
C MET A 1 1.76 -36.49 -37.86
N TYR A 2 1.50 -35.23 -38.24
CA TYR A 2 2.00 -34.07 -37.47
C TYR A 2 1.11 -33.93 -36.23
N SER A 3 1.61 -34.27 -35.05
CA SER A 3 0.85 -33.93 -33.83
C SER A 3 0.93 -32.41 -33.64
N LEU A 4 -0.24 -31.81 -33.40
CA LEU A 4 -0.41 -30.39 -33.13
C LEU A 4 0.43 -30.00 -31.91
N MET A 5 0.90 -28.75 -31.86
CA MET A 5 1.66 -28.18 -30.74
C MET A 5 0.97 -26.90 -30.27
N GLN A 6 0.86 -26.72 -28.96
CA GLN A 6 0.07 -25.66 -28.35
C GLN A 6 0.91 -24.84 -27.36
N VAL A 7 0.68 -23.53 -27.39
CA VAL A 7 1.16 -22.59 -26.36
C VAL A 7 -0.07 -22.00 -25.71
N GLU A 8 -0.23 -22.24 -24.42
CA GLU A 8 -1.30 -21.66 -23.63
C GLU A 8 -0.74 -20.53 -22.78
N TYR A 9 -1.46 -19.43 -22.66
CA TYR A 9 -1.06 -18.36 -21.76
C TYR A 9 -2.23 -17.85 -20.94
N LEU A 10 -1.93 -17.53 -19.68
CA LEU A 10 -2.91 -17.16 -18.68
C LEU A 10 -3.02 -15.63 -18.61
N ILE A 11 -4.18 -15.09 -18.96
CA ILE A 11 -4.52 -13.70 -18.68
C ILE A 11 -5.35 -13.67 -17.40
N LYS A 12 -4.75 -13.15 -16.32
CA LYS A 12 -5.47 -12.83 -15.09
C LYS A 12 -6.27 -11.55 -15.32
N LYS A 13 -7.59 -11.69 -15.40
CA LYS A 13 -8.53 -10.56 -15.52
C LYS A 13 -9.25 -10.38 -14.18
N ARG A 14 -9.20 -9.18 -13.59
CA ARG A 14 -9.85 -8.87 -12.30
C ARG A 14 -11.21 -8.21 -12.61
N GLU A 15 -12.25 -9.01 -12.80
CA GLU A 15 -13.62 -8.48 -12.92
C GLU A 15 -14.13 -8.05 -11.55
N ALA A 16 -14.51 -6.78 -11.43
CA ALA A 16 -15.14 -6.25 -10.22
C ALA A 16 -16.61 -6.68 -10.17
N SER A 17 -16.88 -7.87 -9.61
CA SER A 17 -18.26 -8.32 -9.39
C SER A 17 -18.97 -7.43 -8.37
N GLN A 18 -19.89 -6.60 -8.86
CA GLN A 18 -20.67 -5.67 -8.06
C GLN A 18 -21.87 -6.37 -7.39
N LYS A 19 -21.60 -7.37 -6.53
CA LYS A 19 -22.51 -7.90 -5.50
C LYS A 19 -21.77 -8.86 -4.57
N GLY A 20 -22.09 -8.80 -3.28
CA GLY A 20 -21.41 -9.56 -2.23
C GLY A 20 -21.49 -11.08 -2.43
N GLY A 21 -20.33 -11.70 -2.59
CA GLY A 21 -20.14 -13.13 -2.77
C GLY A 21 -18.65 -13.39 -3.03
N LEU A 22 -18.12 -14.56 -2.63
CA LEU A 22 -16.69 -14.88 -2.72
C LEU A 22 -16.10 -14.56 -4.10
N SER A 23 -15.00 -13.80 -4.12
CA SER A 23 -14.27 -13.42 -5.34
C SER A 23 -13.65 -14.66 -6.01
N SER A 24 -14.41 -15.31 -6.88
CA SER A 24 -13.90 -16.36 -7.76
C SER A 24 -12.94 -15.74 -8.78
N ARG A 25 -11.65 -16.04 -8.65
CA ARG A 25 -10.60 -15.60 -9.59
C ARG A 25 -10.77 -16.33 -10.92
N ARG A 26 -11.51 -15.74 -11.86
CA ARG A 26 -11.68 -16.28 -13.21
C ARG A 26 -10.44 -15.96 -14.06
N SER A 27 -9.51 -16.90 -14.14
CA SER A 27 -8.39 -16.84 -15.08
C SER A 27 -8.88 -17.13 -16.49
N GLU A 28 -8.64 -16.23 -17.45
CA GLU A 28 -8.89 -16.51 -18.86
C GLU A 28 -7.66 -17.26 -19.42
N ILE A 29 -7.86 -18.51 -19.84
CA ILE A 29 -6.86 -19.31 -20.56
C ILE A 29 -7.00 -19.00 -22.05
N PHE A 30 -5.90 -18.62 -22.68
CA PHE A 30 -5.83 -18.42 -24.13
C PHE A 30 -4.88 -19.45 -24.75
N THR A 31 -5.46 -20.43 -25.43
CA THR A 31 -4.73 -21.45 -26.20
C THR A 31 -4.41 -20.92 -27.59
N ARG A 32 -3.16 -21.06 -28.04
CA ARG A 32 -2.72 -20.79 -29.41
C ARG A 32 -1.98 -21.99 -29.96
N GLU A 33 -2.41 -22.49 -31.12
CA GLU A 33 -1.63 -23.46 -31.88
C GLU A 33 -0.47 -22.75 -32.58
N VAL A 34 0.74 -23.34 -32.53
CA VAL A 34 1.93 -22.66 -33.06
C VAL A 34 2.86 -23.62 -33.81
N THR A 35 3.29 -23.19 -34.99
CA THR A 35 4.31 -23.87 -35.80
C THR A 35 5.68 -23.23 -35.62
N PRO A 36 6.80 -23.92 -35.97
CA PRO A 36 8.16 -23.37 -35.84
C PRO A 36 8.41 -22.02 -36.52
N THR A 37 7.65 -21.70 -37.58
CA THR A 37 7.70 -20.40 -38.27
C THR A 37 7.02 -19.28 -37.49
N THR A 38 6.04 -19.61 -36.65
CA THR A 38 5.07 -18.66 -36.07
C THR A 38 5.37 -18.32 -34.60
N TYR A 39 6.27 -19.05 -33.94
CA TYR A 39 6.71 -18.77 -32.55
C TYR A 39 7.07 -17.31 -32.32
N ARG A 40 7.76 -16.67 -33.28
CA ARG A 40 8.25 -15.30 -33.13
C ARG A 40 7.13 -14.27 -33.05
N ASP A 41 6.06 -14.47 -33.81
CA ASP A 41 4.96 -13.49 -33.86
C ASP A 41 3.97 -13.69 -32.72
N VAL A 42 3.75 -14.93 -32.28
CA VAL A 42 3.01 -15.22 -31.03
C VAL A 42 3.74 -14.64 -29.82
N LEU A 43 5.06 -14.84 -29.69
CA LEU A 43 5.84 -14.27 -28.58
C LEU A 43 5.88 -12.73 -28.60
N LYS A 44 5.93 -12.09 -29.79
CA LYS A 44 5.73 -10.63 -29.90
C LYS A 44 4.34 -10.21 -29.44
N GLU A 45 3.28 -10.96 -29.77
CA GLU A 45 1.92 -10.66 -29.29
C GLU A 45 1.84 -10.75 -27.76
N ILE A 46 2.39 -11.81 -27.16
CA ILE A 46 2.48 -12.02 -25.70
C ILE A 46 3.23 -10.86 -25.02
N LYS A 47 4.40 -10.47 -25.57
CA LYS A 47 5.17 -9.32 -25.08
C LYS A 47 4.40 -8.00 -25.18
N ARG A 48 3.72 -7.75 -26.31
CA ARG A 48 2.88 -6.55 -26.52
C ARG A 48 1.70 -6.49 -25.54
N ARG A 49 1.10 -7.63 -25.21
CA ARG A 49 -0.01 -7.75 -24.25
C ARG A 49 0.46 -7.76 -22.77
N GLN A 50 1.77 -7.67 -22.50
CA GLN A 50 2.37 -7.78 -21.15
C GLN A 50 1.92 -9.04 -20.39
N ILE A 51 1.90 -10.18 -21.08
CA ILE A 51 1.50 -11.46 -20.49
C ILE A 51 2.74 -12.18 -19.96
N PHE A 52 2.78 -12.41 -18.65
CA PHE A 52 3.95 -12.91 -17.94
C PHE A 52 3.90 -14.41 -17.59
N ASN A 53 2.71 -15.04 -17.55
CA ASN A 53 2.55 -16.46 -17.22
C ASN A 53 2.23 -17.26 -18.50
N VAL A 54 3.14 -18.15 -18.89
CA VAL A 54 3.07 -18.89 -20.16
C VAL A 54 3.28 -20.40 -19.91
N ILE A 55 2.39 -21.22 -20.46
CA ILE A 55 2.46 -22.68 -20.47
C ILE A 55 2.87 -23.12 -21.88
N VAL A 56 3.87 -24.01 -21.97
CA VAL A 56 4.54 -24.31 -23.24
C VAL A 56 4.52 -25.82 -23.49
N ASP A 57 3.75 -26.24 -24.50
CA ASP A 57 3.71 -27.61 -25.03
C ASP A 57 4.26 -27.67 -26.47
N ILE A 58 5.59 -27.71 -26.57
CA ILE A 58 6.34 -27.61 -27.82
C ILE A 58 7.41 -28.72 -27.88
N LYS A 59 7.48 -29.46 -28.99
CA LYS A 59 8.52 -30.49 -29.20
C LYS A 59 9.90 -29.95 -29.55
N HIS A 60 9.99 -28.76 -30.18
CA HIS A 60 11.26 -28.17 -30.62
C HIS A 60 11.66 -26.95 -29.77
N LEU A 61 12.05 -27.20 -28.53
CA LEU A 61 12.44 -26.18 -27.55
C LEU A 61 13.67 -25.32 -27.91
N PRO A 62 14.75 -25.82 -28.56
CA PRO A 62 15.95 -25.00 -28.83
C PRO A 62 15.68 -23.75 -29.68
N LEU A 63 14.76 -23.84 -30.65
CA LEU A 63 14.34 -22.68 -31.45
C LEU A 63 13.52 -21.69 -30.61
N PHE A 64 12.68 -22.19 -29.72
CA PHE A 64 11.84 -21.40 -28.83
C PHE A 64 12.69 -20.60 -27.82
N PHE A 65 13.65 -21.24 -27.15
CA PHE A 65 14.60 -20.57 -26.26
C PHE A 65 15.37 -19.45 -26.97
N ARG A 66 15.92 -19.72 -28.16
CA ARG A 66 16.62 -18.71 -28.96
C ARG A 66 15.74 -17.49 -29.26
N ILE A 67 14.45 -17.69 -29.52
CA ILE A 67 13.51 -16.60 -29.80
C ILE A 67 13.18 -15.82 -28.51
N ILE A 68 12.99 -16.49 -27.36
CA ILE A 68 12.78 -15.81 -26.06
C ILE A 68 13.95 -14.88 -25.72
N LEU A 69 15.19 -15.37 -25.88
CA LEU A 69 16.41 -14.59 -25.64
C LEU A 69 16.50 -13.40 -26.62
N GLN A 70 16.23 -13.61 -27.91
CA GLN A 70 16.19 -12.53 -28.92
C GLN A 70 15.10 -11.47 -28.65
N LEU A 71 13.98 -11.86 -28.04
CA LEU A 71 12.89 -10.96 -27.68
C LEU A 71 13.05 -10.36 -26.28
N GLN A 72 14.13 -10.68 -25.54
CA GLN A 72 14.34 -10.27 -24.15
C GLN A 72 13.12 -10.57 -23.26
N MET A 73 12.58 -11.79 -23.40
CA MET A 73 11.50 -12.31 -22.53
C MET A 73 12.06 -13.22 -21.43
N ASN A 74 13.37 -13.11 -21.15
CA ASN A 74 14.09 -13.74 -20.06
C ASN A 74 14.33 -12.74 -18.92
N ASP A 75 13.25 -12.22 -18.33
CA ASP A 75 13.24 -11.29 -17.20
C ASP A 75 12.54 -11.97 -16.00
N ALA A 76 12.87 -11.59 -14.77
CA ALA A 76 12.38 -12.23 -13.54
C ALA A 76 10.84 -12.20 -13.41
N ARG A 77 10.20 -11.25 -14.09
CA ARG A 77 8.73 -11.15 -14.21
C ARG A 77 8.10 -12.31 -14.98
N TYR A 78 8.82 -12.98 -15.88
CA TYR A 78 8.26 -14.08 -16.68
C TYR A 78 8.30 -15.42 -15.96
N HIS A 79 7.18 -16.13 -16.04
CA HIS A 79 6.92 -17.43 -15.44
C HIS A 79 6.57 -18.42 -16.55
N TYR A 80 7.47 -19.37 -16.81
CA TYR A 80 7.30 -20.41 -17.83
C TYR A 80 7.04 -21.77 -17.18
N HIS A 81 5.97 -22.42 -17.62
CA HIS A 81 5.61 -23.78 -17.24
C HIS A 81 5.75 -24.69 -18.47
N PHE A 82 6.71 -25.59 -18.46
CA PHE A 82 6.94 -26.54 -19.55
C PHE A 82 6.25 -27.87 -19.23
N THR A 83 5.46 -28.38 -20.19
CA THR A 83 4.83 -29.71 -20.11
C THR A 83 5.81 -30.85 -20.37
N THR A 84 6.94 -30.57 -21.03
CA THR A 84 7.97 -31.58 -21.34
C THR A 84 8.58 -32.19 -20.08
N LEU A 85 8.85 -33.50 -20.15
CA LEU A 85 9.45 -34.29 -19.08
C LEU A 85 10.99 -34.31 -19.14
N ASP A 86 11.59 -33.79 -20.22
CA ASP A 86 13.03 -33.84 -20.51
C ASP A 86 13.69 -32.46 -20.53
N LEU A 87 13.15 -31.46 -19.81
CA LEU A 87 13.67 -30.08 -19.84
C LEU A 87 15.18 -30.01 -19.47
N GLU A 88 15.65 -30.92 -18.62
CA GLU A 88 17.03 -31.07 -18.15
C GLU A 88 18.03 -31.49 -19.23
N MET A 89 17.56 -31.99 -20.38
CA MET A 89 18.42 -32.34 -21.51
C MET A 89 18.90 -31.12 -22.30
N TYR A 90 18.32 -29.94 -22.02
CA TYR A 90 18.64 -28.67 -22.63
C TYR A 90 19.48 -27.80 -21.69
N ASP A 91 20.38 -27.02 -22.28
CA ASP A 91 21.11 -25.99 -21.56
C ASP A 91 20.17 -24.83 -21.20
N LEU A 92 20.18 -24.44 -19.93
CA LEU A 92 19.39 -23.34 -19.37
C LEU A 92 20.26 -22.27 -18.69
N GLU A 93 21.59 -22.29 -18.89
CA GLU A 93 22.48 -21.32 -18.23
C GLU A 93 22.09 -19.87 -18.57
N ASP A 94 21.76 -19.60 -19.85
CA ASP A 94 21.26 -18.31 -20.36
C ASP A 94 20.02 -17.76 -19.61
N PHE A 95 19.19 -18.65 -19.03
CA PHE A 95 18.00 -18.28 -18.26
C PHE A 95 18.30 -18.13 -16.76
N GLY A 96 19.38 -18.75 -16.28
CA GLY A 96 19.78 -18.73 -14.89
C GLY A 96 20.36 -17.40 -14.41
N TYR A 97 20.87 -16.55 -15.31
CA TYR A 97 21.42 -15.23 -14.96
C TYR A 97 20.35 -14.18 -14.65
N ASN A 98 19.18 -14.25 -15.29
CA ASN A 98 18.13 -13.22 -15.20
C ASN A 98 16.96 -13.61 -14.27
N SER A 99 17.16 -14.59 -13.39
CA SER A 99 16.18 -15.02 -12.37
C SER A 99 14.79 -15.39 -12.91
N VAL A 100 14.71 -15.91 -14.14
CA VAL A 100 13.44 -16.32 -14.77
C VAL A 100 12.83 -17.50 -14.03
N ASN A 101 11.53 -17.42 -13.69
CA ASN A 101 10.83 -18.53 -13.06
C ASN A 101 10.46 -19.60 -14.10
N ILE A 102 11.35 -20.58 -14.29
CA ILE A 102 11.10 -21.75 -15.13
C ILE A 102 10.72 -22.95 -14.24
N THR A 103 9.65 -23.64 -14.61
CA THR A 103 9.20 -24.91 -13.99
C THR A 103 8.87 -25.95 -15.03
N SER A 104 9.08 -27.23 -14.70
CA SER A 104 8.71 -28.38 -15.52
C SER A 104 8.41 -29.59 -14.62
N PHE A 105 8.07 -30.70 -15.26
CA PHE A 105 7.96 -32.00 -14.58
C PHE A 105 9.09 -32.93 -15.04
N ARG A 106 9.37 -33.95 -14.23
CA ARG A 106 10.28 -35.07 -14.51
C ARG A 106 9.56 -36.36 -14.11
N LEU A 107 9.51 -37.33 -15.01
CA LEU A 107 8.90 -38.65 -14.75
C LEU A 107 9.93 -39.70 -14.29
N ILE A 108 11.21 -39.52 -14.65
CA ILE A 108 12.30 -40.41 -14.27
C ILE A 108 12.62 -40.25 -12.78
N ASP A 109 12.70 -41.35 -12.05
CA ASP A 109 13.18 -41.34 -10.66
C ASP A 109 14.71 -41.43 -10.62
N HIS A 110 15.32 -40.47 -9.92
CA HIS A 110 16.75 -40.17 -10.00
C HIS A 110 17.54 -40.85 -8.87
N THR A 111 17.36 -42.17 -8.75
CA THR A 111 18.16 -43.00 -7.83
C THR A 111 19.60 -43.16 -8.38
N PRO A 112 20.60 -43.47 -7.52
CA PRO A 112 21.97 -43.72 -7.98
C PRO A 112 22.09 -44.89 -8.97
N GLU A 113 21.18 -45.86 -8.91
CA GLU A 113 21.12 -47.02 -9.79
C GLU A 113 20.50 -46.66 -11.15
N ASN A 114 19.33 -46.00 -11.14
CA ASN A 114 18.67 -45.52 -12.36
C ASN A 114 19.57 -44.55 -13.14
N THR A 115 20.29 -43.67 -12.43
CA THR A 115 21.23 -42.70 -13.04
C THR A 115 22.32 -43.42 -13.86
N ARG A 116 22.90 -44.51 -13.34
CA ARG A 116 23.90 -45.31 -14.07
C ARG A 116 23.32 -45.97 -15.32
N ILE A 117 22.11 -46.53 -15.22
CA ILE A 117 21.41 -47.16 -16.35
C ILE A 117 21.18 -46.11 -17.46
N ILE A 118 20.75 -44.90 -17.09
CA ILE A 118 20.53 -43.80 -18.03
C ILE A 118 21.86 -43.31 -18.64
N GLU A 119 22.93 -43.19 -17.87
CA GLU A 119 24.27 -42.86 -18.39
C GLU A 119 24.75 -43.90 -19.41
N ASP A 120 24.57 -45.19 -19.15
CA ASP A 120 24.98 -46.26 -20.06
C ASP A 120 24.07 -46.33 -21.31
N MET A 121 22.77 -46.05 -21.18
CA MET A 121 21.88 -45.82 -22.32
C MET A 121 22.35 -44.64 -23.18
N GLN A 122 22.73 -43.51 -22.57
CA GLN A 122 23.25 -42.34 -23.29
C GLN A 122 24.60 -42.63 -23.97
N ARG A 123 25.51 -43.38 -23.32
CA ARG A 123 26.78 -43.83 -23.90
C ARG A 123 26.55 -44.78 -25.08
N PHE A 124 25.60 -45.70 -24.97
CA PHE A 124 25.21 -46.57 -26.08
C PHE A 124 24.63 -45.76 -27.24
N ASN A 125 23.74 -44.81 -26.96
CA ASN A 125 23.16 -43.90 -27.94
C ASN A 125 24.27 -43.12 -28.68
N ALA A 126 25.19 -42.48 -27.97
CA ALA A 126 26.32 -41.75 -28.55
C ALA A 126 27.26 -42.64 -29.42
N LYS A 127 27.54 -43.88 -28.99
CA LYS A 127 28.38 -44.83 -29.74
C LYS A 127 27.66 -45.45 -30.94
N SER A 128 26.37 -45.70 -30.85
CA SER A 128 25.56 -46.24 -31.96
C SER A 128 25.38 -45.18 -33.05
N TYR A 129 25.16 -43.92 -32.66
CA TYR A 129 25.05 -42.79 -33.59
C TYR A 129 26.33 -42.54 -34.40
N SER A 130 27.52 -42.74 -33.81
CA SER A 130 28.77 -42.53 -34.56
C SER A 130 29.05 -43.60 -35.62
N LYS A 131 28.57 -44.85 -35.41
CA LYS A 131 28.73 -45.95 -36.38
C LYS A 131 27.61 -46.03 -37.42
N VAL A 132 26.36 -45.82 -37.06
CA VAL A 132 25.22 -46.08 -37.95
C VAL A 132 24.93 -44.91 -38.91
N LEU A 133 25.18 -43.66 -38.50
CA LEU A 133 24.77 -42.48 -39.28
C LEU A 133 25.81 -41.91 -40.25
N GLN A 134 27.06 -42.39 -40.26
CA GLN A 134 28.00 -42.04 -41.35
C GLN A 134 27.53 -42.54 -42.72
N VAL A 135 26.69 -43.59 -42.76
CA VAL A 135 26.31 -44.28 -44.01
C VAL A 135 25.02 -43.74 -44.65
N ILE A 136 24.07 -43.20 -43.87
CA ILE A 136 22.67 -43.08 -44.35
C ILE A 136 22.12 -41.64 -44.49
N TYR A 137 22.48 -40.64 -43.66
CA TYR A 137 21.87 -39.29 -43.77
C TYR A 137 22.83 -38.10 -43.67
N LYS A 138 23.06 -37.44 -44.82
CA LYS A 138 23.69 -36.10 -44.93
C LYS A 138 22.77 -34.93 -44.50
N LYS A 139 21.52 -35.19 -44.09
CA LYS A 139 20.61 -34.15 -43.57
C LYS A 139 20.75 -34.02 -42.05
N LYS A 140 21.05 -32.80 -41.62
CA LYS A 140 21.40 -32.38 -40.26
C LYS A 140 20.20 -32.36 -39.30
N ILE A 141 19.46 -33.47 -39.20
CA ILE A 141 18.39 -33.66 -38.21
C ILE A 141 18.97 -34.45 -37.05
N LEU A 142 19.30 -33.72 -35.98
CA LEU A 142 19.90 -34.29 -34.77
C LEU A 142 18.82 -34.99 -33.94
N PHE A 143 18.47 -36.24 -34.29
CA PHE A 143 17.60 -37.08 -33.47
C PHE A 143 18.30 -37.49 -32.17
N ARG A 144 18.40 -36.57 -31.20
CA ARG A 144 18.74 -36.93 -29.81
C ARG A 144 17.46 -37.53 -29.19
N TRP A 145 17.52 -38.80 -28.77
CA TRP A 145 16.38 -39.43 -28.11
C TRP A 145 16.09 -38.74 -26.77
N SER A 146 14.81 -38.63 -26.42
CA SER A 146 14.39 -38.29 -25.06
C SER A 146 14.87 -39.36 -24.07
N ASN A 147 15.27 -38.96 -22.86
CA ASN A 147 15.55 -39.95 -21.81
C ASN A 147 14.24 -40.62 -21.37
N THR A 148 13.15 -39.85 -21.31
CA THR A 148 11.83 -40.34 -20.90
C THR A 148 11.28 -41.37 -21.88
N ASP A 149 11.37 -41.15 -23.20
CA ASP A 149 10.97 -42.14 -24.22
C ASP A 149 11.77 -43.45 -24.07
N ALA A 150 13.09 -43.34 -23.87
CA ALA A 150 13.96 -44.51 -23.68
C ALA A 150 13.66 -45.26 -22.36
N ALA A 151 13.39 -44.52 -21.27
CA ALA A 151 13.02 -45.09 -19.97
C ALA A 151 11.67 -45.81 -20.05
N LEU A 152 10.66 -45.23 -20.72
CA LEU A 152 9.36 -45.85 -20.93
C LEU A 152 9.45 -47.14 -21.79
N ILE A 153 10.33 -47.18 -22.80
CA ILE A 153 10.59 -48.40 -23.58
C ILE A 153 11.24 -49.48 -22.70
N TYR A 154 12.24 -49.11 -21.88
CA TYR A 154 12.92 -50.03 -20.97
C TYR A 154 11.97 -50.61 -19.93
N ASP A 155 11.19 -49.75 -19.27
CA ASP A 155 10.16 -50.12 -18.30
C ASP A 155 9.04 -50.95 -18.95
N GLY A 156 8.70 -50.70 -20.22
CA GLY A 156 7.76 -51.50 -21.00
C GLY A 156 8.26 -52.92 -21.28
N VAL A 157 9.53 -53.07 -21.67
CA VAL A 157 10.17 -54.38 -21.85
C VAL A 157 10.26 -55.14 -20.53
N LEU A 158 10.64 -54.46 -19.42
CA LEU A 158 10.63 -55.08 -18.10
C LEU A 158 9.22 -55.53 -17.68
N SER A 159 8.20 -54.68 -17.87
CA SER A 159 6.80 -55.03 -17.58
C SER A 159 6.36 -56.28 -18.33
N PHE A 160 6.71 -56.38 -19.61
CA PHE A 160 6.45 -57.57 -20.43
C PHE A 160 7.21 -58.79 -19.91
N CYS A 161 8.50 -58.69 -19.61
CA CYS A 161 9.32 -59.78 -19.08
C CYS A 161 8.80 -60.29 -17.71
N HIS A 162 8.38 -59.39 -16.82
CA HIS A 162 7.78 -59.77 -15.53
C HIS A 162 6.43 -60.47 -15.72
N GLY A 163 5.58 -59.96 -16.62
CA GLY A 163 4.29 -60.61 -16.95
C GLY A 163 4.48 -61.98 -17.60
N LEU A 164 5.43 -62.10 -18.53
CA LEU A 164 5.77 -63.37 -19.20
C LEU A 164 6.30 -64.41 -18.21
N LYS A 165 7.20 -64.01 -17.30
CA LYS A 165 7.74 -64.88 -16.23
C LYS A 165 6.65 -65.34 -15.25
N ALA A 166 5.70 -64.46 -14.91
CA ALA A 166 4.57 -64.82 -14.06
C ALA A 166 3.60 -65.79 -14.77
N PHE A 167 3.40 -65.60 -16.08
CA PHE A 167 2.58 -66.50 -16.89
C PHE A 167 3.23 -67.90 -17.03
N ASP A 168 4.50 -67.97 -17.43
CA ASP A 168 5.27 -69.22 -17.60
C ASP A 168 5.30 -70.07 -16.31
N ALA A 169 5.44 -69.42 -15.14
CA ALA A 169 5.38 -70.10 -13.84
C ALA A 169 4.00 -70.72 -13.52
N SER A 170 2.94 -70.32 -14.22
CA SER A 170 1.57 -70.83 -14.02
C SER A 170 1.10 -71.77 -15.12
N ARG A 171 1.58 -71.59 -16.36
CA ARG A 171 1.14 -72.32 -17.55
C ARG A 171 2.19 -72.23 -18.66
N GLU A 172 2.46 -73.37 -19.28
CA GLU A 172 3.34 -73.48 -20.45
C GLU A 172 2.83 -72.60 -21.61
N ILE A 173 3.70 -71.71 -22.11
CA ILE A 173 3.38 -70.76 -23.18
C ILE A 173 3.35 -71.48 -24.53
N ARG A 174 2.24 -71.36 -25.27
CA ARG A 174 2.09 -71.95 -26.61
C ARG A 174 1.97 -70.86 -27.69
N PRO A 175 3.06 -70.53 -28.41
CA PRO A 175 3.01 -69.61 -29.52
C PRO A 175 2.05 -70.10 -30.61
N ALA A 176 1.16 -69.23 -31.08
CA ALA A 176 0.25 -69.52 -32.18
C ALA A 176 0.52 -68.57 -33.35
N ASN A 177 0.51 -69.10 -34.58
CA ASN A 177 0.59 -68.29 -35.78
C ASN A 177 -0.81 -67.74 -36.13
N VAL A 178 -1.05 -66.47 -35.81
CA VAL A 178 -2.33 -65.77 -36.03
C VAL A 178 -2.26 -64.84 -37.25
N SER A 179 -3.33 -64.78 -38.03
CA SER A 179 -3.46 -63.88 -39.19
C SER A 179 -4.54 -62.83 -38.91
N CYS A 180 -4.21 -61.57 -39.23
CA CYS A 180 -5.13 -60.44 -39.08
C CYS A 180 -6.39 -60.57 -39.95
N ASP A 181 -6.31 -61.29 -41.08
CA ASP A 181 -7.41 -61.44 -42.05
C ASP A 181 -8.50 -62.42 -41.58
N ARG A 182 -8.21 -63.22 -40.54
CA ARG A 182 -9.10 -64.29 -40.04
C ARG A 182 -9.72 -64.00 -38.68
N GLU A 183 -9.47 -62.81 -38.12
CA GLU A 183 -9.94 -62.36 -36.79
C GLU A 183 -9.67 -63.36 -35.64
N GLN A 184 -8.68 -64.25 -35.80
CA GLN A 184 -8.44 -65.34 -34.87
C GLN A 184 -7.55 -64.87 -33.70
N SER A 185 -8.15 -64.63 -32.54
CA SER A 185 -7.45 -64.29 -31.30
C SER A 185 -6.58 -65.44 -30.78
N TRP A 186 -5.38 -65.13 -30.28
CA TRP A 186 -4.56 -66.10 -29.55
C TRP A 186 -5.20 -66.43 -28.18
N SER A 187 -5.42 -67.71 -27.91
CA SER A 187 -6.14 -68.21 -26.73
C SER A 187 -5.55 -67.75 -25.39
N ASP A 188 -4.22 -67.67 -25.30
CA ASP A 188 -3.53 -67.29 -24.07
C ASP A 188 -3.24 -65.78 -23.98
N GLY A 189 -3.62 -64.99 -24.99
CA GLY A 189 -3.37 -63.55 -25.04
C GLY A 189 -4.07 -62.78 -23.93
N LEU A 190 -5.32 -63.14 -23.58
CA LEU A 190 -6.04 -62.52 -22.47
C LEU A 190 -5.42 -62.88 -21.11
N SER A 191 -4.96 -64.13 -20.96
CA SER A 191 -4.23 -64.56 -19.76
C SER A 191 -2.95 -63.75 -19.60
N LEU A 192 -2.12 -63.65 -20.64
CA LEU A 192 -0.89 -62.86 -20.62
C LEU A 192 -1.16 -61.38 -20.31
N LEU A 193 -2.20 -60.77 -20.89
CA LEU A 193 -2.59 -59.40 -20.58
C LEU A 193 -2.99 -59.22 -19.10
N ASN A 194 -3.70 -60.19 -18.51
CA ASN A 194 -4.03 -60.18 -17.09
C ASN A 194 -2.78 -60.30 -16.21
N TYR A 195 -1.80 -61.14 -16.58
CA TYR A 195 -0.52 -61.22 -15.88
C TYR A 195 0.26 -59.90 -15.98
N ILE A 196 0.37 -59.29 -17.16
CA ILE A 196 0.99 -57.97 -17.35
C ILE A 196 0.29 -56.90 -16.51
N ASN A 197 -1.04 -56.89 -16.47
CA ASN A 197 -1.81 -55.95 -15.63
C ASN A 197 -1.57 -56.15 -14.12
N SER A 198 -1.22 -57.37 -13.68
CA SER A 198 -0.92 -57.68 -12.28
C SER A 198 0.52 -57.36 -11.86
N VAL A 199 1.40 -56.99 -12.80
CA VAL A 199 2.81 -56.69 -12.53
C VAL A 199 2.94 -55.44 -11.65
N SER A 200 3.76 -55.56 -10.60
CA SER A 200 4.17 -54.46 -9.71
C SER A 200 5.67 -54.55 -9.45
N PHE A 201 6.44 -53.57 -9.93
CA PHE A 201 7.89 -53.44 -9.70
C PHE A 201 8.31 -51.97 -9.75
N ASP A 202 9.54 -51.69 -9.34
CA ASP A 202 10.14 -50.36 -9.43
C ASP A 202 11.03 -50.27 -10.67
N GLY A 203 10.73 -49.33 -11.56
CA GLY A 203 11.46 -49.10 -12.82
C GLY A 203 12.17 -47.75 -12.86
N LEU A 204 12.64 -47.35 -14.05
CA LEU A 204 13.32 -46.07 -14.25
C LEU A 204 12.38 -44.88 -14.03
N THR A 205 11.10 -45.06 -14.32
CA THR A 205 10.04 -44.06 -14.10
C THR A 205 9.35 -44.19 -12.73
N GLY A 206 10.04 -44.79 -11.74
CA GLY A 206 9.50 -45.06 -10.41
C GLY A 206 8.63 -46.31 -10.37
N LYS A 207 7.70 -46.39 -9.40
CA LYS A 207 6.84 -47.57 -9.22
C LYS A 207 5.90 -47.76 -10.40
N ILE A 208 5.85 -48.97 -10.94
CA ILE A 208 5.01 -49.37 -12.07
C ILE A 208 3.94 -50.33 -11.57
N GLN A 209 2.69 -49.93 -11.75
CA GLN A 209 1.49 -50.72 -11.49
C GLN A 209 0.48 -50.40 -12.57
N PHE A 210 -0.36 -51.37 -12.95
CA PHE A 210 -1.40 -51.18 -13.96
C PHE A 210 -2.79 -51.43 -13.37
N ARG A 211 -3.77 -50.74 -13.94
CA ARG A 211 -5.20 -50.96 -13.70
C ARG A 211 -5.90 -50.84 -15.04
N GLU A 212 -6.52 -51.94 -15.48
CA GLU A 212 -7.27 -51.99 -16.75
C GLU A 212 -6.42 -51.56 -17.97
N GLY A 213 -5.13 -51.91 -18.00
CA GLY A 213 -4.20 -51.53 -19.09
C GLY A 213 -3.63 -50.12 -18.99
N VAL A 214 -4.06 -49.30 -18.02
CA VAL A 214 -3.55 -47.94 -17.78
C VAL A 214 -2.61 -47.95 -16.59
N ARG A 215 -1.52 -47.17 -16.64
CA ARG A 215 -0.60 -47.03 -15.50
C ARG A 215 -1.32 -46.36 -14.32
N TYR A 216 -1.29 -47.03 -13.18
CA TYR A 216 -1.90 -46.54 -11.94
C TYR A 216 -0.92 -45.64 -11.18
N ASP A 217 -1.40 -44.46 -10.78
CA ASP A 217 -0.75 -43.49 -9.88
C ASP A 217 0.75 -43.15 -10.16
N PRO A 218 1.11 -42.72 -11.38
CA PRO A 218 2.48 -42.28 -11.67
C PRO A 218 2.88 -41.04 -10.85
N THR A 219 4.05 -41.10 -10.23
CA THR A 219 4.64 -39.98 -9.48
C THR A 219 5.43 -39.05 -10.41
N LEU A 220 5.04 -37.78 -10.50
CA LEU A 220 5.80 -36.75 -11.20
C LEU A 220 6.58 -35.89 -10.21
N THR A 221 7.87 -35.69 -10.48
CA THR A 221 8.70 -34.73 -9.73
C THR A 221 8.57 -33.36 -10.38
N MET A 222 8.13 -32.35 -9.63
CA MET A 222 8.14 -30.95 -10.06
C MET A 222 9.55 -30.38 -9.94
N MET A 223 10.07 -29.88 -11.05
CA MET A 223 11.38 -29.26 -11.17
C MET A 223 11.24 -27.74 -11.31
N LYS A 224 12.09 -26.97 -10.63
CA LYS A 224 12.18 -25.50 -10.78
C LYS A 224 13.62 -25.08 -11.02
N LEU A 225 13.82 -24.11 -11.92
CA LEU A 225 15.13 -23.50 -12.15
C LEU A 225 15.53 -22.66 -10.93
N LYS A 226 16.66 -23.01 -10.31
CA LYS A 226 17.29 -22.31 -9.19
C LYS A 226 18.79 -22.27 -9.41
N ASN A 227 19.42 -21.10 -9.26
CA ASN A 227 20.88 -20.93 -9.35
C ASN A 227 21.51 -21.65 -10.58
N ARG A 228 20.94 -21.41 -11.77
CA ARG A 228 21.34 -21.99 -13.07
C ARG A 228 21.08 -23.49 -13.29
N ALA A 229 20.50 -24.22 -12.34
CA ALA A 229 20.18 -25.64 -12.47
C ALA A 229 18.70 -25.94 -12.15
N LEU A 230 18.12 -26.96 -12.78
CA LEU A 230 16.80 -27.48 -12.39
C LEU A 230 16.94 -28.30 -11.11
N GLN A 231 16.16 -27.93 -10.09
CA GLN A 231 16.14 -28.61 -8.78
C GLN A 231 14.73 -29.13 -8.48
N PRO A 232 14.58 -30.29 -7.81
CA PRO A 232 13.27 -30.79 -7.40
C PRO A 232 12.67 -29.90 -6.30
N VAL A 233 11.40 -29.55 -6.46
CA VAL A 233 10.63 -28.68 -5.55
C VAL A 233 9.31 -29.33 -5.09
N GLY A 234 8.98 -30.52 -5.57
CA GLY A 234 7.91 -31.33 -5.00
C GLY A 234 7.62 -32.60 -5.78
N TYR A 235 6.77 -33.43 -5.20
CA TYR A 235 6.20 -34.61 -5.87
C TYR A 235 4.70 -34.42 -6.03
N TRP A 236 4.16 -34.93 -7.13
CA TRP A 236 2.74 -34.98 -7.43
C TRP A 236 2.33 -36.40 -7.82
N SER A 237 1.19 -36.85 -7.32
CA SER A 237 0.54 -38.09 -7.79
C SER A 237 -0.97 -37.83 -8.00
N PRO A 238 -1.62 -38.52 -8.95
CA PRO A 238 -3.07 -38.49 -9.09
C PRO A 238 -3.84 -38.79 -7.79
N SER A 239 -3.33 -39.68 -6.93
CA SER A 239 -3.94 -40.05 -5.65
C SER A 239 -3.87 -38.95 -4.58
N SER A 240 -2.79 -38.17 -4.56
CA SER A 240 -2.56 -37.14 -3.54
C SER A 240 -3.16 -35.78 -3.90
N GLY A 241 -3.27 -35.48 -5.20
CA GLY A 241 -3.86 -34.24 -5.72
C GLY A 241 -3.14 -32.94 -5.32
N SER A 242 -2.04 -33.03 -4.58
CA SER A 242 -1.33 -31.91 -3.96
C SER A 242 0.17 -32.05 -4.17
N LEU A 243 0.85 -30.91 -4.26
CA LEU A 243 2.31 -30.85 -4.40
C LEU A 243 2.97 -31.02 -3.03
N ALA A 244 3.47 -32.22 -2.75
CA ALA A 244 4.26 -32.48 -1.55
C ALA A 244 5.63 -31.80 -1.71
N ALA A 245 5.81 -30.63 -1.10
CA ALA A 245 7.09 -29.93 -1.11
C ALA A 245 8.14 -30.68 -0.28
N PRO A 246 9.41 -30.76 -0.72
CA PRO A 246 10.49 -31.23 0.14
C PRO A 246 10.69 -30.21 1.27
N GLN A 247 11.10 -30.70 2.44
CA GLN A 247 11.23 -29.91 3.68
C GLN A 247 12.24 -28.74 3.60
N SER A 248 12.94 -28.56 2.48
CA SER A 248 13.99 -27.57 2.24
C SER A 248 13.51 -26.19 1.76
N LEU A 249 12.21 -25.87 1.83
CA LEU A 249 11.72 -24.50 1.63
C LEU A 249 12.02 -23.54 2.81
N GLN A 250 12.66 -24.02 3.89
CA GLN A 250 13.32 -23.18 4.89
C GLN A 250 14.58 -22.53 4.31
N GLY A 251 14.39 -21.50 3.47
CA GLY A 251 15.51 -20.83 2.82
C GLY A 251 15.15 -19.71 1.86
N TYR A 252 13.89 -19.25 1.85
CA TYR A 252 13.49 -18.10 1.02
C TYR A 252 14.03 -16.79 1.64
N LYS A 253 15.32 -16.53 1.42
CA LYS A 253 15.92 -15.20 1.59
C LYS A 253 15.48 -14.30 0.43
N SER A 254 14.17 -14.05 0.33
CA SER A 254 13.68 -12.90 -0.42
C SER A 254 14.28 -11.65 0.21
N GLN A 255 15.18 -10.99 -0.50
CA GLN A 255 15.63 -9.65 -0.16
C GLN A 255 14.50 -8.70 -0.54
N LEU A 256 13.60 -8.41 0.39
CA LEU A 256 12.51 -7.48 0.10
C LEU A 256 13.10 -6.09 -0.15
N THR A 257 12.96 -5.59 -1.38
CA THR A 257 13.25 -4.19 -1.66
C THR A 257 12.07 -3.36 -1.18
N LEU A 258 12.34 -2.46 -0.24
CA LEU A 258 11.38 -1.56 0.36
C LEU A 258 11.56 -0.17 -0.22
N ILE A 259 10.46 0.50 -0.54
CA ILE A 259 10.51 1.85 -1.10
C ILE A 259 9.82 2.87 -0.19
N PHE A 260 10.48 4.02 -0.04
CA PHE A 260 9.98 5.24 0.62
C PHE A 260 9.95 6.43 -0.37
N PRO A 261 9.14 7.49 -0.13
CA PRO A 261 9.27 8.76 -0.84
C PRO A 261 10.69 9.37 -0.69
N PRO A 262 11.21 10.13 -1.66
CA PRO A 262 12.58 10.61 -1.64
C PRO A 262 12.77 11.95 -0.92
N ALA A 263 13.99 12.08 -0.37
CA ALA A 263 14.77 13.26 -0.01
C ALA A 263 14.06 14.54 0.55
N PRO A 264 13.43 15.45 -0.23
CA PRO A 264 13.15 16.80 0.28
C PRO A 264 12.17 16.86 1.46
N HIS A 265 11.32 15.84 1.63
CA HIS A 265 10.38 15.73 2.74
C HIS A 265 10.74 14.50 3.59
N ASN A 266 11.65 14.68 4.56
CA ASN A 266 11.75 13.74 5.67
C ASN A 266 10.38 13.68 6.36
N GLU A 267 9.66 12.57 6.24
CA GLU A 267 8.40 12.29 6.95
C GLU A 267 8.69 12.10 8.45
N LYS A 268 9.10 13.15 9.15
CA LYS A 268 9.41 13.06 10.58
C LYS A 268 8.12 12.76 11.36
N PRO A 269 8.06 11.74 12.23
CA PRO A 269 9.14 10.84 12.68
C PRO A 269 9.08 9.41 12.09
N TYR A 270 8.37 9.19 10.98
CA TYR A 270 8.19 7.88 10.35
C TYR A 270 9.45 7.37 9.66
N VAL A 271 10.06 8.19 8.80
CA VAL A 271 11.25 7.84 8.00
C VAL A 271 12.13 9.07 7.88
N MET A 272 13.39 8.94 8.29
CA MET A 272 14.37 10.00 8.34
C MET A 272 15.73 9.45 7.92
N VAL A 273 16.50 10.25 7.17
CA VAL A 273 17.90 9.93 6.86
C VAL A 273 18.79 10.44 8.00
N LYS A 274 19.64 9.55 8.54
CA LYS A 274 20.64 9.92 9.55
C LYS A 274 21.66 10.87 8.97
N HIS A 275 22.06 11.87 9.77
CA HIS A 275 23.04 12.87 9.37
C HIS A 275 24.51 12.40 9.47
N ASP A 276 24.76 11.18 9.97
CA ASP A 276 26.11 10.61 10.12
C ASP A 276 26.63 10.04 8.79
N THR A 277 27.81 10.49 8.36
CA THR A 277 28.37 10.22 7.03
C THR A 277 28.93 8.80 6.86
N ASN A 278 29.13 8.05 7.95
CA ASN A 278 29.83 6.76 7.92
C ASN A 278 28.90 5.53 7.78
N LEU A 279 27.60 5.74 7.51
CA LEU A 279 26.60 4.68 7.47
C LEU A 279 26.33 4.20 6.04
N THR A 280 26.29 2.87 5.86
CA THR A 280 26.03 2.23 4.56
C THR A 280 24.79 1.32 4.62
N GLY A 281 24.16 1.09 3.46
CA GLY A 281 22.95 0.28 3.34
C GLY A 281 21.77 0.77 4.20
N ASN A 282 21.08 -0.17 4.84
CA ASN A 282 19.88 0.09 5.65
C ASN A 282 20.16 0.98 6.88
N ALA A 283 21.40 1.00 7.40
CA ALA A 283 21.73 1.71 8.64
C ALA A 283 21.59 3.24 8.52
N ARG A 284 21.53 3.77 7.29
CA ARG A 284 21.35 5.19 6.95
C ARG A 284 19.98 5.76 7.33
N TYR A 285 19.00 4.91 7.60
CA TYR A 285 17.62 5.32 7.86
C TYR A 285 17.25 5.08 9.34
N GLU A 286 16.36 5.92 9.85
CA GLU A 286 15.73 5.79 11.18
C GLU A 286 14.29 6.31 11.17
N GLY A 287 13.55 6.03 12.24
CA GLY A 287 12.17 6.46 12.42
C GLY A 287 11.23 5.29 12.64
N PHE A 288 9.99 5.62 13.03
CA PHE A 288 8.98 4.65 13.48
C PHE A 288 8.74 3.50 12.49
N CYS A 289 8.74 3.79 11.18
CA CYS A 289 8.54 2.76 10.15
C CYS A 289 9.75 1.84 9.98
N ILE A 290 10.97 2.33 10.27
CA ILE A 290 12.22 1.55 10.21
C ILE A 290 12.31 0.60 11.40
N ASP A 291 11.94 1.06 12.59
CA ASP A 291 11.92 0.24 13.81
C ASP A 291 10.82 -0.83 13.73
N LEU A 292 9.60 -0.46 13.33
CA LEU A 292 8.49 -1.41 13.09
C LEU A 292 8.87 -2.49 12.07
N LEU A 293 9.50 -2.10 10.96
CA LEU A 293 9.99 -3.02 9.95
C LEU A 293 11.02 -4.01 10.52
N LYS A 294 11.96 -3.52 11.33
CA LYS A 294 13.01 -4.34 11.94
C LYS A 294 12.40 -5.39 12.86
N ASP A 295 11.40 -5.03 13.66
CA ASP A 295 10.70 -5.96 14.53
C ASP A 295 9.88 -7.00 13.74
N VAL A 296 9.17 -6.58 12.68
CA VAL A 296 8.46 -7.50 11.78
C VAL A 296 9.43 -8.46 11.07
N ALA A 297 10.60 -7.98 10.63
CA ALA A 297 11.64 -8.80 10.02
C ALA A 297 12.22 -9.82 11.01
N ASN A 298 12.43 -9.44 12.27
CA ASN A 298 12.89 -10.35 13.33
C ASN A 298 11.85 -11.42 13.68
N LEU A 299 10.56 -11.07 13.69
CA LEU A 299 9.46 -12.00 14.01
C LEU A 299 9.20 -13.03 12.89
N VAL A 300 9.33 -12.61 11.62
CA VAL A 300 9.03 -13.46 10.45
C VAL A 300 10.29 -14.15 9.88
N GLY A 301 11.49 -13.59 10.11
CA GLY A 301 12.76 -14.17 9.69
C GLY A 301 13.22 -13.85 8.27
N PHE A 302 12.80 -12.70 7.70
CA PHE A 302 13.24 -12.27 6.36
C PHE A 302 14.37 -11.23 6.40
N GLN A 303 15.12 -11.13 5.29
CA GLN A 303 16.11 -10.08 5.07
C GLN A 303 15.53 -9.02 4.13
N TYR A 304 15.91 -7.75 4.31
CA TYR A 304 15.37 -6.64 3.53
C TYR A 304 16.45 -5.65 3.12
N THR A 305 16.21 -4.92 2.04
CA THR A 305 17.05 -3.82 1.56
C THR A 305 16.18 -2.58 1.38
N ILE A 306 16.60 -1.47 1.97
CA ILE A 306 15.89 -0.20 1.86
C ILE A 306 16.38 0.55 0.62
N ASP A 307 15.44 0.85 -0.28
CA ASP A 307 15.59 1.72 -1.43
C ASP A 307 14.57 2.88 -1.35
N VAL A 308 14.61 3.78 -2.34
CA VAL A 308 13.81 5.02 -2.36
C VAL A 308 13.14 5.16 -3.73
N VAL A 309 11.85 5.50 -3.76
CA VAL A 309 11.11 5.72 -5.01
C VAL A 309 11.77 6.84 -5.81
N LYS A 310 11.85 6.66 -7.12
CA LYS A 310 12.62 7.58 -7.98
C LYS A 310 11.94 8.93 -8.22
N ASP A 311 10.62 9.00 -8.06
CA ASP A 311 9.79 10.06 -8.65
C ASP A 311 9.17 11.07 -7.66
N GLY A 312 9.35 10.88 -6.35
CA GLY A 312 8.75 11.75 -5.32
C GLY A 312 7.54 11.18 -4.58
N LYS A 313 6.81 10.21 -5.15
CA LYS A 313 5.36 10.16 -4.96
C LYS A 313 4.88 8.85 -4.34
N TYR A 314 3.83 8.93 -3.50
CA TYR A 314 3.13 7.73 -3.01
C TYR A 314 2.48 6.92 -4.13
N GLY A 315 1.95 7.60 -5.15
CA GLY A 315 1.20 7.02 -6.25
C GLY A 315 -0.22 7.56 -6.34
N VAL A 316 -0.49 8.18 -7.49
CA VAL A 316 -1.78 8.71 -7.93
C VAL A 316 -2.04 8.16 -9.34
N GLU A 317 -3.31 7.86 -9.64
CA GLU A 317 -3.76 7.46 -10.97
C GLU A 317 -3.90 8.70 -11.85
N ASP A 318 -3.23 8.74 -13.00
CA ASP A 318 -3.46 9.77 -14.01
C ASP A 318 -4.87 9.57 -14.62
N PRO A 319 -5.77 10.57 -14.55
CA PRO A 319 -7.13 10.44 -15.04
C PRO A 319 -7.21 10.22 -16.56
N VAL A 320 -6.21 10.66 -17.33
CA VAL A 320 -6.18 10.58 -18.80
C VAL A 320 -5.55 9.26 -19.26
N THR A 321 -4.33 8.95 -18.80
CA THR A 321 -3.61 7.75 -19.25
C THR A 321 -4.02 6.47 -18.53
N LYS A 322 -4.69 6.59 -17.36
CA LYS A 322 -5.01 5.48 -16.45
C LYS A 322 -3.79 4.72 -15.93
N GLU A 323 -2.61 5.32 -16.03
CA GLU A 323 -1.40 4.80 -15.42
C GLU A 323 -1.20 5.33 -14.00
N TRP A 324 -0.63 4.48 -13.15
CA TRP A 324 -0.17 4.86 -11.82
C TRP A 324 1.28 5.35 -11.86
N ASN A 325 1.63 6.25 -10.97
CA ASN A 325 3.01 6.65 -10.64
C ASN A 325 3.39 6.20 -9.21
N GLY A 326 4.57 6.64 -8.74
CA GLY A 326 4.99 6.47 -7.36
C GLY A 326 5.19 5.04 -6.88
N ILE A 327 5.17 4.89 -5.56
CA ILE A 327 5.28 3.59 -4.86
C ILE A 327 4.24 2.58 -5.38
N VAL A 328 3.00 3.04 -5.65
CA VAL A 328 1.96 2.19 -6.24
C VAL A 328 2.41 1.57 -7.57
N ARG A 329 3.06 2.35 -8.46
CA ARG A 329 3.54 1.83 -9.74
C ARG A 329 4.69 0.85 -9.58
N GLU A 330 5.63 1.11 -8.67
CA GLU A 330 6.76 0.20 -8.45
C GLU A 330 6.32 -1.14 -7.86
N LEU A 331 5.27 -1.15 -7.03
CA LEU A 331 4.58 -2.37 -6.57
C LEU A 331 3.85 -3.11 -7.71
N ILE A 332 3.09 -2.40 -8.54
CA ILE A 332 2.36 -3.01 -9.69
C ILE A 332 3.32 -3.63 -10.71
N ASP A 333 4.44 -2.97 -11.00
CA ASP A 333 5.47 -3.45 -11.93
C ASP A 333 6.28 -4.64 -11.36
N GLY A 334 6.14 -4.95 -10.06
CA GLY A 334 6.94 -5.98 -9.38
C GLY A 334 8.42 -5.60 -9.21
N LYS A 335 8.73 -4.30 -9.13
CA LYS A 335 10.09 -3.79 -8.85
C LYS A 335 10.41 -3.85 -7.35
N VAL A 336 9.38 -3.80 -6.51
CA VAL A 336 9.47 -3.91 -5.05
C VAL A 336 8.44 -4.90 -4.52
N ASP A 337 8.82 -5.64 -3.50
CA ASP A 337 8.01 -6.69 -2.89
C ASP A 337 7.05 -6.14 -1.82
N LEU A 338 7.43 -5.03 -1.17
CA LEU A 338 6.69 -4.44 -0.06
C LEU A 338 6.94 -2.93 0.01
N ALA A 339 5.92 -2.18 0.43
CA ALA A 339 6.06 -0.78 0.81
C ALA A 339 5.70 -0.62 2.29
N VAL A 340 6.53 0.12 3.02
CA VAL A 340 6.30 0.52 4.41
C VAL A 340 6.42 2.04 4.46
N GLY A 341 5.56 2.74 5.20
CA GLY A 341 5.55 4.21 5.22
C GLY A 341 4.19 4.76 5.65
N SER A 342 4.01 6.09 5.64
CA SER A 342 2.74 6.73 6.02
C SER A 342 1.68 6.72 4.91
N MET A 343 1.59 5.64 4.14
CA MET A 343 0.72 5.54 2.97
C MET A 343 -0.76 5.40 3.36
N THR A 344 -1.58 6.39 2.99
CA THR A 344 -3.04 6.31 3.19
C THR A 344 -3.65 5.20 2.35
N ILE A 345 -4.38 4.30 3.01
CA ILE A 345 -5.25 3.30 2.37
C ILE A 345 -6.45 4.04 1.75
N ASN A 346 -6.71 3.83 0.45
CA ASN A 346 -7.90 4.35 -0.22
C ASN A 346 -8.43 3.34 -1.26
N SER A 347 -9.69 3.49 -1.66
CA SER A 347 -10.35 2.54 -2.57
C SER A 347 -9.71 2.47 -3.96
N ALA A 348 -9.06 3.54 -4.44
CA ALA A 348 -8.37 3.52 -5.72
C ALA A 348 -7.11 2.64 -5.67
N ARG A 349 -6.30 2.78 -4.61
CA ARG A 349 -5.09 1.98 -4.38
C ARG A 349 -5.43 0.53 -4.06
N GLU A 350 -6.45 0.27 -3.25
CA GLU A 350 -6.89 -1.09 -2.86
C GLU A 350 -7.33 -1.95 -4.07
N LYS A 351 -7.74 -1.33 -5.20
CA LYS A 351 -8.04 -2.05 -6.45
C LYS A 351 -6.80 -2.62 -7.14
N VAL A 352 -5.63 -2.01 -6.94
CA VAL A 352 -4.39 -2.32 -7.66
C VAL A 352 -3.30 -2.93 -6.78
N ILE A 353 -3.26 -2.62 -5.49
CA ILE A 353 -2.36 -3.19 -4.48
C ILE A 353 -3.15 -3.64 -3.26
N ASP A 354 -2.73 -4.75 -2.64
CA ASP A 354 -3.36 -5.26 -1.42
C ASP A 354 -2.69 -4.62 -0.18
N PHE A 355 -3.47 -4.30 0.87
CA PHE A 355 -2.97 -3.68 2.10
C PHE A 355 -3.07 -4.61 3.32
N THR A 356 -2.21 -4.38 4.31
CA THR A 356 -2.33 -4.95 5.66
C THR A 356 -3.44 -4.23 6.46
N LYS A 357 -3.74 -4.69 7.67
CA LYS A 357 -4.55 -3.91 8.61
C LYS A 357 -3.80 -2.62 8.99
N PRO A 358 -4.48 -1.45 9.07
CA PRO A 358 -3.83 -0.19 9.39
C PRO A 358 -3.22 -0.25 10.79
N PHE A 359 -1.94 0.13 10.90
CA PHE A 359 -1.22 0.17 12.17
C PHE A 359 -1.49 1.47 12.97
N ARG A 360 -2.06 2.48 12.33
CA ARG A 360 -2.43 3.76 12.95
C ARG A 360 -3.64 4.37 12.25
N ASN A 361 -4.63 4.80 13.04
CA ASN A 361 -5.78 5.55 12.55
C ASN A 361 -5.48 7.05 12.60
N LEU A 362 -5.76 7.76 11.51
CA LEU A 362 -5.55 9.20 11.32
C LEU A 362 -6.71 9.78 10.51
N GLY A 363 -6.99 11.08 10.70
CA GLY A 363 -7.99 11.83 9.93
C GLY A 363 -7.41 13.10 9.32
N ILE A 364 -8.20 13.77 8.49
CA ILE A 364 -7.85 15.10 7.96
C ILE A 364 -7.95 16.12 9.10
N SER A 365 -6.93 16.97 9.25
CA SER A 365 -6.89 18.03 10.26
C SER A 365 -6.40 19.35 9.66
N ILE A 366 -6.88 20.46 10.22
CA ILE A 366 -6.46 21.81 9.84
C ILE A 366 -5.31 22.24 10.74
N LEU A 367 -4.21 22.70 10.15
CA LEU A 367 -3.10 23.32 10.86
C LEU A 367 -3.03 24.81 10.48
N PHE A 368 -3.28 25.68 11.45
CA PHE A 368 -3.15 27.13 11.26
C PHE A 368 -2.25 27.75 12.32
N LYS A 369 -1.73 28.95 12.01
CA LYS A 369 -0.88 29.71 12.91
C LYS A 369 -1.73 30.53 13.88
N LEU A 370 -1.60 30.26 15.17
CA LEU A 370 -2.21 31.10 16.22
C LEU A 370 -1.83 32.58 16.02
N PRO A 371 -2.81 33.50 15.99
CA PRO A 371 -2.54 34.92 15.79
C PRO A 371 -1.68 35.47 16.94
N LYS A 372 -0.69 36.30 16.61
CA LYS A 372 0.08 37.05 17.61
C LYS A 372 -0.82 38.11 18.23
N LYS A 373 -0.63 38.42 19.53
CA LYS A 373 -1.38 39.48 20.21
C LYS A 373 -1.28 40.78 19.39
N PRO A 374 -2.41 41.45 19.04
CA PRO A 374 -2.34 42.76 18.42
C PRO A 374 -1.69 43.76 19.39
N PRO A 375 -0.99 44.79 18.89
CA PRO A 375 -0.41 45.82 19.75
C PRO A 375 -1.53 46.55 20.52
N ALA A 376 -1.23 46.98 21.75
CA ALA A 376 -2.18 47.69 22.59
C ALA A 376 -2.63 48.99 21.90
N ARG A 377 -3.93 49.10 21.60
CA ARG A 377 -4.52 50.30 21.01
C ARG A 377 -4.52 51.43 22.04
N LEU A 378 -4.27 52.67 21.62
CA LEU A 378 -4.18 53.85 22.50
C LEU A 378 -5.41 54.03 23.42
N PHE A 379 -6.60 53.71 22.92
CA PHE A 379 -7.88 53.83 23.65
C PHE A 379 -8.34 52.53 24.33
N SER A 380 -7.46 51.52 24.48
CA SER A 380 -7.79 50.23 25.09
C SER A 380 -8.34 50.34 26.53
N PHE A 381 -8.03 51.42 27.25
CA PHE A 381 -8.59 51.71 28.57
C PHE A 381 -10.11 52.00 28.56
N LEU A 382 -10.71 52.32 27.41
CA LEU A 382 -12.17 52.53 27.31
C LEU A 382 -12.96 51.22 27.16
N ASN A 383 -12.31 50.14 26.72
CA ASN A 383 -12.93 48.82 26.49
C ASN A 383 -13.64 48.15 27.70
N PRO A 384 -13.32 48.41 28.98
CA PRO A 384 -14.01 47.78 30.12
C PRO A 384 -15.51 48.12 30.27
N LEU A 385 -15.98 49.14 29.55
CA LEU A 385 -17.40 49.51 29.44
C LEU A 385 -17.76 49.65 27.95
N SER A 386 -19.00 49.31 27.58
CA SER A 386 -19.46 49.49 26.19
C SER A 386 -19.56 50.98 25.84
N ALA A 387 -19.45 51.30 24.55
CA ALA A 387 -19.62 52.67 24.05
C ALA A 387 -20.98 53.27 24.44
N GLU A 388 -22.03 52.44 24.48
CA GLU A 388 -23.37 52.82 24.95
C GLU A 388 -23.35 53.31 26.40
N ILE A 389 -22.68 52.60 27.31
CA ILE A 389 -22.56 53.00 28.71
C ILE A 389 -21.80 54.32 28.83
N TRP A 390 -20.73 54.52 28.05
CA TRP A 390 -20.01 55.80 28.02
C TRP A 390 -20.88 56.98 27.60
N VAL A 391 -21.73 56.80 26.57
CA VAL A 391 -22.71 57.82 26.13
C VAL A 391 -23.76 58.08 27.21
N LEU A 392 -24.27 57.03 27.87
CA LEU A 392 -25.24 57.16 28.97
C LEU A 392 -24.65 57.88 30.19
N VAL A 393 -23.38 57.61 30.55
CA VAL A 393 -22.68 58.30 31.64
C VAL A 393 -22.46 59.78 31.30
N ALA A 394 -22.08 60.11 30.06
CA ALA A 394 -21.96 61.49 29.60
C ALA A 394 -23.32 62.24 29.60
N GLY A 395 -24.40 61.56 29.19
CA GLY A 395 -25.77 62.10 29.26
C GLY A 395 -26.22 62.35 30.71
N ALA A 396 -26.03 61.38 31.60
CA ALA A 396 -26.33 61.51 33.02
C ALA A 396 -25.54 62.64 33.69
N TYR A 397 -24.25 62.78 33.36
CA TYR A 397 -23.40 63.88 33.82
C TYR A 397 -23.98 65.26 33.44
N LEU A 398 -24.38 65.46 32.19
CA LEU A 398 -24.96 66.73 31.74
C LEU A 398 -26.32 67.02 32.41
N ILE A 399 -27.18 66.00 32.53
CA ILE A 399 -28.48 66.11 33.21
C ILE A 399 -28.26 66.51 34.68
N VAL A 400 -27.34 65.86 35.38
CA VAL A 400 -27.09 66.14 36.81
C VAL A 400 -26.46 67.52 37.01
N CYS A 401 -25.52 67.95 36.16
CA CYS A 401 -25.01 69.33 36.15
C CYS A 401 -26.13 70.37 36.05
N PHE A 402 -27.07 70.15 35.12
CA PHE A 402 -28.21 71.04 34.92
C PHE A 402 -29.20 71.00 36.10
N THR A 403 -29.58 69.82 36.59
CA THR A 403 -30.49 69.71 37.74
C THR A 403 -29.91 70.33 39.02
N LEU A 404 -28.60 70.16 39.28
CA LEU A 404 -27.94 70.76 40.44
C LEU A 404 -27.98 72.29 40.35
N PHE A 405 -27.64 72.86 39.18
CA PHE A 405 -27.72 74.30 38.94
C PHE A 405 -29.14 74.86 39.14
N VAL A 406 -30.15 74.20 38.58
CA VAL A 406 -31.56 74.58 38.72
C VAL A 406 -32.01 74.50 40.19
N VAL A 407 -31.78 73.38 40.86
CA VAL A 407 -32.19 73.17 42.26
C VAL A 407 -31.47 74.14 43.20
N ALA A 408 -30.18 74.42 42.99
CA ALA A 408 -29.45 75.40 43.78
C ALA A 408 -29.96 76.83 43.55
N ARG A 409 -30.35 77.20 42.32
CA ARG A 409 -30.89 78.55 42.02
C ARG A 409 -32.24 78.80 42.67
N PHE A 410 -33.10 77.79 42.73
CA PHE A 410 -34.46 77.87 43.28
C PHE A 410 -34.55 77.62 44.79
N THR A 411 -33.57 76.97 45.42
CA THR A 411 -33.59 76.69 46.87
C THR A 411 -33.08 77.90 47.66
N PRO A 412 -33.90 78.57 48.50
CA PRO A 412 -33.45 79.75 49.25
C PRO A 412 -32.29 79.47 50.20
N ASN A 413 -32.19 78.26 50.75
CA ASN A 413 -31.17 77.88 51.73
C ASN A 413 -29.75 77.70 51.15
N GLU A 414 -29.54 77.83 49.83
CA GLU A 414 -28.21 77.94 49.21
C GLU A 414 -27.75 79.39 49.01
N TRP A 415 -28.63 80.36 49.25
CA TRP A 415 -28.33 81.79 49.22
C TRP A 415 -27.79 82.19 50.59
N LEU A 416 -26.54 82.62 50.64
CA LEU A 416 -25.79 82.83 51.87
C LEU A 416 -25.15 84.21 51.86
N ALA A 417 -25.16 84.89 53.00
CA ALA A 417 -24.33 86.08 53.15
C ALA A 417 -22.84 85.71 52.99
N PRO A 418 -22.02 86.57 52.34
CA PRO A 418 -20.58 86.38 52.29
C PRO A 418 -19.98 86.36 53.71
N PRO A 419 -18.78 85.76 53.90
CA PRO A 419 -18.11 85.79 55.20
C PRO A 419 -17.86 87.25 55.63
N PRO A 420 -17.91 87.58 56.94
CA PRO A 420 -17.90 88.96 57.46
C PRO A 420 -16.61 89.77 57.19
N CYS A 421 -15.64 89.18 56.50
CA CYS A 421 -14.42 89.85 56.03
C CYS A 421 -14.56 90.46 54.61
N ALA A 422 -15.66 90.15 53.89
CA ALA A 422 -16.02 90.79 52.63
C ALA A 422 -17.12 91.82 52.92
N GLY A 423 -16.81 93.11 52.71
CA GLY A 423 -17.57 94.25 53.25
C GLY A 423 -18.94 94.55 52.64
N ASP A 424 -19.61 93.58 52.04
CA ASP A 424 -20.97 93.71 51.47
C ASP A 424 -22.02 93.12 52.42
N GLU A 425 -22.43 93.91 53.42
CA GLU A 425 -23.54 93.54 54.31
C GLU A 425 -24.89 93.64 53.58
N GLY A 426 -25.38 92.51 53.06
CA GLY A 426 -26.77 92.36 52.59
C GLY A 426 -26.95 91.66 51.25
N VAL A 427 -25.88 91.41 50.49
CA VAL A 427 -25.96 90.62 49.25
C VAL A 427 -25.91 89.13 49.60
N LEU A 428 -26.91 88.37 49.17
CA LEU A 428 -26.90 86.92 49.25
C LEU A 428 -26.19 86.36 48.01
N GLU A 429 -25.13 85.59 48.22
CA GLU A 429 -24.40 84.88 47.16
C GLU A 429 -24.82 83.41 47.09
N ASN A 430 -24.82 82.85 45.88
CA ASN A 430 -25.04 81.42 45.64
C ASN A 430 -23.77 80.82 45.03
N GLN A 431 -23.20 79.83 45.71
CA GLN A 431 -21.91 79.23 45.33
C GLN A 431 -22.02 78.35 44.06
N PHE A 432 -23.22 77.94 43.66
CA PHE A 432 -23.47 77.06 42.51
C PHE A 432 -23.90 77.83 41.26
N SER A 433 -22.95 78.51 40.62
CA SER A 433 -23.06 78.86 39.20
C SER A 433 -23.11 77.58 38.34
N PHE A 434 -23.47 77.69 37.05
CA PHE A 434 -23.42 76.53 36.14
C PHE A 434 -22.01 75.92 36.05
N ALA A 435 -20.98 76.77 35.92
CA ALA A 435 -19.58 76.34 35.90
C ALA A 435 -19.16 75.67 37.22
N ASN A 436 -19.60 76.21 38.36
CA ASN A 436 -19.33 75.64 39.69
C ASN A 436 -20.09 74.32 39.92
N SER A 437 -21.27 74.17 39.32
CA SER A 437 -22.04 72.90 39.33
C SER A 437 -21.33 71.83 38.50
N VAL A 438 -20.88 72.18 37.29
CA VAL A 438 -20.02 71.34 36.44
C VAL A 438 -18.73 70.93 37.17
N TRP A 439 -18.08 71.86 37.88
CA TRP A 439 -16.88 71.59 38.68
C TRP A 439 -17.15 70.65 39.86
N PHE A 440 -18.27 70.86 40.58
CA PHE A 440 -18.71 69.99 41.68
C PHE A 440 -18.99 68.55 41.22
N ILE A 441 -19.73 68.41 40.11
CA ILE A 441 -20.05 67.10 39.50
C ILE A 441 -18.79 66.43 38.93
N THR A 442 -17.86 67.19 38.34
CA THR A 442 -16.55 66.68 37.89
C THR A 442 -15.72 66.13 39.05
N GLY A 443 -15.58 66.90 40.15
CA GLY A 443 -14.83 66.45 41.33
C GLY A 443 -15.42 65.16 41.92
N THR A 444 -16.73 65.16 42.17
CA THR A 444 -17.44 63.98 42.71
C THR A 444 -17.42 62.76 41.78
N PHE A 445 -17.30 62.94 40.46
CA PHE A 445 -17.06 61.86 39.49
C PHE A 445 -15.64 61.30 39.57
N LEU A 446 -14.63 62.18 39.59
CA LEU A 446 -13.21 61.82 39.73
C LEU A 446 -12.82 61.37 41.16
N ARG A 447 -13.80 61.26 42.08
CA ARG A 447 -13.62 60.98 43.51
C ARG A 447 -12.70 62.00 44.22
N GLN A 448 -12.66 63.24 43.73
CA GLN A 448 -11.88 64.35 44.29
C GLN A 448 -12.81 65.41 44.90
N GLY A 449 -12.42 65.98 46.05
CA GLY A 449 -13.17 67.10 46.63
C GLY A 449 -13.07 68.35 45.76
N SER A 450 -14.20 68.99 45.47
CA SER A 450 -14.29 70.19 44.62
C SER A 450 -14.12 71.52 45.38
N GLY A 451 -14.03 71.48 46.71
CA GLY A 451 -14.01 72.66 47.60
C GLY A 451 -15.37 73.33 47.81
N LEU A 452 -16.35 73.01 46.96
CA LEU A 452 -17.73 73.50 47.04
C LEU A 452 -18.61 72.44 47.70
N ASN A 453 -19.48 72.84 48.64
CA ASN A 453 -20.32 71.90 49.37
C ASN A 453 -21.78 72.37 49.41
N PRO A 454 -22.76 71.56 48.96
CA PRO A 454 -24.18 71.92 49.04
C PRO A 454 -24.61 72.04 50.51
N LYS A 455 -25.30 73.13 50.86
CA LYS A 455 -25.77 73.38 52.22
C LYS A 455 -27.22 72.98 52.43
N ALA A 456 -28.06 73.09 51.40
CA ALA A 456 -29.48 72.75 51.48
C ALA A 456 -29.74 71.24 51.34
N THR A 457 -30.87 70.77 51.86
CA THR A 457 -31.25 69.35 51.82
C THR A 457 -31.54 68.84 50.40
N SER A 458 -32.12 69.69 49.54
CA SER A 458 -32.47 69.36 48.14
C SER A 458 -31.24 69.12 47.27
N THR A 459 -30.28 70.05 47.29
CA THR A 459 -28.98 69.94 46.59
C THR A 459 -28.12 68.81 47.15
N ARG A 460 -28.12 68.59 48.48
CA ARG A 460 -27.47 67.42 49.11
C ARG A 460 -28.06 66.10 48.65
N LEU A 461 -29.38 66.01 48.45
CA LEU A 461 -30.02 64.80 47.93
C LEU A 461 -29.59 64.51 46.48
N VAL A 462 -29.59 65.53 45.62
CA VAL A 462 -29.07 65.41 44.23
C VAL A 462 -27.60 64.98 44.23
N GLY A 463 -26.76 65.63 45.03
CA GLY A 463 -25.35 65.28 45.18
C GLY A 463 -25.12 63.88 45.76
N GLY A 464 -25.96 63.43 46.69
CA GLY A 464 -25.89 62.10 47.29
C GLY A 464 -26.30 60.98 46.33
N ILE A 465 -27.36 61.18 45.54
CA ILE A 465 -27.77 60.24 44.49
C ILE A 465 -26.69 60.15 43.41
N TRP A 466 -26.13 61.30 42.99
CA TRP A 466 -24.99 61.34 42.06
C TRP A 466 -23.77 60.61 42.62
N TRP A 467 -23.39 60.86 43.88
CA TRP A 467 -22.26 60.21 44.52
C TRP A 467 -22.42 58.69 44.63
N PHE A 468 -23.63 58.19 44.91
CA PHE A 468 -23.93 56.76 44.88
C PHE A 468 -23.79 56.17 43.45
N PHE A 469 -24.29 56.88 42.44
CA PHE A 469 -24.13 56.50 41.03
C PHE A 469 -22.66 56.46 40.59
N THR A 470 -21.85 57.48 40.90
CA THR A 470 -20.42 57.50 40.54
C THR A 470 -19.61 56.46 41.32
N LEU A 471 -19.98 56.17 42.57
CA LEU A 471 -19.41 55.06 43.34
C LEU A 471 -19.60 53.73 42.59
N ILE A 472 -20.82 53.42 42.16
CA ILE A 472 -21.12 52.19 41.39
C ILE A 472 -20.33 52.15 40.08
N ILE A 473 -20.45 53.17 39.22
CA ILE A 473 -19.83 53.19 37.89
C ILE A 473 -18.30 53.03 37.96
N VAL A 474 -17.63 53.78 38.84
CA VAL A 474 -16.16 53.68 38.99
C VAL A 474 -15.77 52.30 39.53
N SER A 475 -16.54 51.73 40.45
CA SER A 475 -16.24 50.40 41.01
C SER A 475 -16.39 49.30 39.96
N SER A 476 -17.48 49.31 39.19
CA SER A 476 -17.69 48.40 38.04
C SER A 476 -16.61 48.56 36.97
N TYR A 477 -16.21 49.79 36.64
CA TYR A 477 -15.09 50.03 35.72
C TYR A 477 -13.79 49.41 36.24
N THR A 478 -13.44 49.61 37.52
CA THR A 478 -12.22 49.03 38.09
C THR A 478 -12.25 47.50 38.13
N ALA A 479 -13.40 46.89 38.40
CA ALA A 479 -13.57 45.44 38.38
C ALA A 479 -13.44 44.87 36.96
N ASN A 480 -14.10 45.47 35.97
CA ASN A 480 -14.01 45.04 34.57
C ASN A 480 -12.60 45.26 33.99
N LEU A 481 -11.92 46.34 34.37
CA LEU A 481 -10.53 46.59 33.97
C LEU A 481 -9.59 45.53 34.53
N ALA A 482 -9.74 45.15 35.81
CA ALA A 482 -8.96 44.06 36.41
C ALA A 482 -9.22 42.70 35.72
N ALA A 483 -10.48 42.41 35.37
CA ALA A 483 -10.83 41.23 34.58
C ALA A 483 -10.23 41.28 33.16
N PHE A 484 -10.26 42.43 32.49
CA PHE A 484 -9.70 42.60 31.15
C PHE A 484 -8.17 42.44 31.12
N LEU A 485 -7.47 42.90 32.17
CA LEU A 485 -6.02 42.74 32.30
C LEU A 485 -5.56 41.31 32.66
N THR A 486 -6.46 40.47 33.18
CA THR A 486 -6.14 39.08 33.59
C THR A 486 -6.60 38.03 32.58
N VAL A 487 -7.62 38.31 31.77
CA VAL A 487 -8.23 37.34 30.85
C VAL A 487 -7.64 37.43 29.43
N ASP A 488 -6.59 36.66 29.20
CA ASP A 488 -6.00 36.39 27.87
C ASP A 488 -6.90 35.47 27.02
N ARG A 489 -8.04 35.98 26.53
CA ARG A 489 -8.92 35.23 25.60
C ARG A 489 -8.26 35.09 24.22
N LYS A 490 -7.63 33.94 23.99
CA LYS A 490 -7.26 33.46 22.65
C LYS A 490 -8.51 32.92 21.95
N SER A 491 -9.25 33.76 21.25
CA SER A 491 -10.29 33.30 20.31
C SER A 491 -9.63 32.67 19.09
N THR A 492 -9.92 31.40 18.84
CA THR A 492 -9.61 30.71 17.59
C THR A 492 -10.58 31.17 16.51
N PRO A 493 -10.14 31.78 15.40
CA PRO A 493 -11.04 32.29 14.35
C PRO A 493 -11.59 31.18 13.44
N ILE A 494 -11.05 29.96 13.55
CA ILE A 494 -11.44 28.76 12.81
C ILE A 494 -11.47 27.62 13.84
N GLU A 495 -12.61 26.96 13.96
CA GLU A 495 -12.80 25.72 14.71
C GLU A 495 -13.24 24.56 13.79
N SER A 496 -13.96 24.86 12.71
CA SER A 496 -14.47 23.89 11.74
C SER A 496 -13.93 24.08 10.31
N ALA A 497 -14.21 23.11 9.43
CA ALA A 497 -13.94 23.24 7.99
C ALA A 497 -14.99 24.10 7.27
N ASP A 498 -16.19 24.24 7.85
CA ASP A 498 -17.25 25.08 7.30
C ASP A 498 -16.93 26.56 7.53
N ASP A 499 -16.38 26.91 8.71
CA ASP A 499 -15.87 28.26 9.01
C ASP A 499 -14.88 28.74 7.95
N LEU A 500 -14.03 27.82 7.47
CA LEU A 500 -13.02 28.05 6.43
C LEU A 500 -13.63 28.26 5.03
N ALA A 501 -14.80 27.68 4.76
CA ALA A 501 -15.51 27.79 3.49
C ALA A 501 -16.43 29.02 3.43
N GLU A 502 -16.98 29.46 4.57
CA GLU A 502 -17.78 30.69 4.67
C GLU A 502 -16.93 31.97 4.56
N GLN A 503 -15.69 31.92 5.04
CA GLN A 503 -14.76 33.06 5.02
C GLN A 503 -13.85 33.07 3.78
N THR A 504 -13.37 34.25 3.38
CA THR A 504 -12.45 34.44 2.24
C THR A 504 -11.09 35.04 2.61
N ASP A 505 -10.86 35.36 3.89
CA ASP A 505 -9.68 36.12 4.35
C ASP A 505 -8.43 35.23 4.51
N ILE A 506 -8.63 33.96 4.82
CA ILE A 506 -7.60 32.96 5.11
C ILE A 506 -7.63 31.91 4.00
N SER A 507 -6.62 31.94 3.14
CA SER A 507 -6.42 30.90 2.11
C SER A 507 -6.09 29.55 2.75
N TYR A 508 -6.66 28.48 2.21
CA TYR A 508 -6.40 27.09 2.59
C TYR A 508 -6.00 26.25 1.37
N GLY A 509 -5.40 25.08 1.61
CA GLY A 509 -4.93 24.20 0.55
C GLY A 509 -4.39 22.87 1.09
N THR A 510 -4.16 21.92 0.18
CA THR A 510 -3.67 20.57 0.48
C THR A 510 -2.35 20.28 -0.22
N LEU A 511 -1.63 19.25 0.21
CA LEU A 511 -0.44 18.75 -0.50
C LEU A 511 -0.80 18.26 -1.91
N GLU A 512 -0.03 18.70 -2.92
CA GLU A 512 -0.18 18.26 -4.30
C GLU A 512 0.09 16.75 -4.44
N SER A 513 -0.70 16.04 -5.26
CA SER A 513 -0.65 14.57 -5.39
C SER A 513 -0.87 13.81 -4.06
N GLY A 514 -1.42 14.46 -3.03
CA GLY A 514 -1.79 13.86 -1.75
C GLY A 514 -3.18 13.22 -1.77
N SER A 515 -3.38 12.19 -0.96
CA SER A 515 -4.67 11.50 -0.78
C SER A 515 -5.80 12.44 -0.36
N THR A 516 -5.50 13.49 0.42
CA THR A 516 -6.46 14.55 0.81
C THR A 516 -6.93 15.38 -0.39
N MET A 517 -6.06 15.64 -1.37
CA MET A 517 -6.42 16.39 -2.58
C MET A 517 -7.39 15.58 -3.45
N ASP A 518 -7.12 14.29 -3.63
CA ASP A 518 -7.98 13.38 -4.40
C ASP A 518 -9.34 13.16 -3.70
N PHE A 519 -9.39 13.20 -2.37
CA PHE A 519 -10.64 13.11 -1.59
C PHE A 519 -11.58 14.29 -1.85
N PHE A 520 -11.05 15.52 -1.95
CA PHE A 520 -11.84 16.73 -2.22
C PHE A 520 -12.02 17.05 -3.72
N ARG A 521 -11.50 16.22 -4.63
CA ARG A 521 -11.68 16.39 -6.09
C ARG A 521 -13.01 15.82 -6.62
N VAL A 522 -13.73 15.05 -5.80
CA VAL A 522 -14.93 14.27 -6.15
C VAL A 522 -16.12 15.16 -6.51
#